data_AF-A0A0F9PVU8-F1
#
_entry.id   AF-A0A0F9PVU8-F1
#
_cell.length_a   1.000
_cell.length_b   1.000
_cell.length_c   1.000
_cell.angle_alpha   90.00
_cell.angle_beta   90.00
_cell.angle_gamma   90.00
#
_symmetry.space_group_name_H-M   'P 1'
#
loop_
_entity.id
_entity.type
_entity.pdbx_description
1 polymer ?
#
loop_
_entity_poly.entity_id
_entity_poly.type
_entity_poly.pdbx_seq_one_letter_code
_entity_poly.pdbx_strand_id
1 'polypeptide(L)'
;MLANTVMPMKGLKIESLADPFYPRFWGMRLGEVYPGGGIPRGVFVCSMGDLFGVGVPDDWTRRVFERIRSRPAWRFYLLTKQPQNLAKWSPFPDN
;
A
#
# COMPACT_ATOMS: atom_id res chain seq x y z
N MET A 1 15.01 -3.19 18.05
CA MET A 1 13.78 -2.84 18.78
C MET A 1 13.10 -1.60 18.17
N LEU A 2 12.92 -1.52 16.83
CA LEU A 2 12.26 -0.39 16.12
C LEU A 2 11.47 -0.81 14.86
N ALA A 3 11.27 -2.11 14.61
CA ALA A 3 10.72 -2.62 13.34
C ALA A 3 9.23 -2.30 13.10
N ASN A 4 8.54 -1.75 14.10
CA ASN A 4 7.09 -1.51 14.05
C ASN A 4 6.68 -0.04 14.10
N THR A 5 7.53 0.86 13.59
CA THR A 5 7.12 2.26 13.44
C THR A 5 6.14 2.37 12.27
N VAL A 6 4.85 2.29 12.58
CA VAL A 6 3.78 2.66 11.63
C VAL A 6 3.98 4.14 11.33
N MET A 7 4.31 4.47 10.09
CA MET A 7 4.45 5.88 9.73
C MET A 7 3.08 6.55 9.82
N PRO A 8 2.93 7.62 10.64
CA PRO A 8 1.65 8.29 10.78
C PRO A 8 1.18 8.77 9.40
N MET A 9 -0.09 8.54 9.13
CA MET A 9 -0.72 8.99 7.88
C MET A 9 -1.19 10.42 8.02
N LYS A 10 -1.18 11.17 6.92
CA LYS A 10 -1.68 12.54 6.94
C LYS A 10 -3.18 12.54 7.29
N GLY A 11 -3.55 13.25 8.34
CA GLY A 11 -4.95 13.29 8.83
C GLY A 11 -5.37 12.07 9.68
N LEU A 12 -4.40 11.27 10.15
CA LEU A 12 -4.66 10.17 11.09
C LEU A 12 -5.28 10.72 12.38
N LYS A 13 -6.53 10.36 12.67
CA LYS A 13 -7.13 10.61 13.98
C LYS A 13 -6.59 9.58 14.97
N ILE A 14 -6.14 10.00 16.15
CA ILE A 14 -5.50 9.10 17.13
C ILE A 14 -6.44 7.93 17.52
N GLU A 15 -7.75 8.14 17.56
CA GLU A 15 -8.78 7.11 17.77
C GLU A 15 -8.72 5.95 16.76
N SER A 16 -8.29 6.21 15.52
CA SER A 16 -8.13 5.16 14.48
C SER A 16 -6.92 4.24 14.73
N LEU A 17 -5.98 4.62 15.59
CA LEU A 17 -4.88 3.73 15.98
C LEU A 17 -5.33 2.62 16.92
N ALA A 18 -6.48 2.77 17.59
CA ALA A 18 -7.06 1.71 18.42
C ALA A 18 -7.80 0.66 17.58
N ASP A 19 -8.26 1.03 16.38
CA ASP A 19 -8.95 0.13 15.47
C ASP A 19 -7.94 -0.88 14.86
N PRO A 20 -8.13 -2.20 15.09
CA PRO A 20 -7.27 -3.23 14.51
C PRO A 20 -7.41 -3.35 13.00
N PHE A 21 -8.52 -2.89 12.42
CA PHE A 21 -8.80 -2.94 10.98
C PHE A 21 -8.33 -1.68 10.24
N TYR A 22 -7.88 -0.66 10.95
CA TYR A 22 -7.38 0.54 10.31
C TYR A 22 -6.09 0.25 9.51
N PRO A 23 -6.00 0.66 8.23
CA PRO A 23 -4.83 0.38 7.39
C PRO A 23 -3.56 0.97 7.97
N ARG A 24 -2.54 0.13 8.14
CA ARG A 24 -1.19 0.54 8.58
C ARG A 24 -0.21 0.38 7.44
N PHE A 25 0.67 1.37 7.25
CA PHE A 25 1.68 1.31 6.20
C PHE A 25 3.03 0.87 6.77
N TRP A 26 3.58 -0.20 6.21
CA TRP A 26 4.81 -0.86 6.66
C TRP A 26 5.88 -0.88 5.56
N GLY A 27 6.25 0.30 5.03
CA GLY A 27 7.10 0.40 3.83
C GLY A 27 8.44 -0.34 3.92
N MET A 28 9.00 -0.49 5.13
CA MET A 28 10.27 -1.18 5.37
C MET A 28 10.16 -2.71 5.26
N ARG A 29 8.99 -3.30 5.58
CA ARG A 29 8.81 -4.76 5.54
C ARG A 29 9.05 -5.36 4.16
N LEU A 30 8.71 -4.63 3.10
CA LEU A 30 8.98 -5.09 1.73
C LEU A 30 10.49 -5.17 1.44
N GLY A 31 11.31 -4.37 2.13
CA GLY A 31 12.76 -4.43 2.07
C GLY A 31 13.36 -5.58 2.87
N GLU A 32 12.75 -5.96 4.00
CA GLU A 32 13.17 -7.09 4.83
C GLU A 32 13.12 -8.42 4.07
N VAL A 33 12.06 -8.61 3.27
CA VAL A 33 11.93 -9.82 2.44
C VAL A 33 12.91 -9.79 1.26
N TYR A 34 13.34 -8.60 0.82
CA TYR A 34 14.15 -8.43 -0.39
C TYR A 34 15.07 -7.19 -0.34
N PRO A 35 16.35 -7.35 0.04
CA PRO A 35 17.29 -6.24 0.23
C PRO A 35 17.87 -5.64 -1.08
N GLY A 36 17.33 -5.94 -2.26
CA GLY A 36 17.66 -5.20 -3.50
C GLY A 36 18.49 -5.94 -4.56
N GLY A 37 18.50 -7.27 -4.59
CA GLY A 37 19.25 -8.06 -5.59
C GLY A 37 18.55 -9.32 -6.11
N GLY A 38 17.21 -9.35 -6.11
CA GLY A 38 16.43 -10.56 -6.41
C GLY A 38 15.70 -10.53 -7.77
N ILE A 39 15.38 -11.73 -8.27
CA ILE A 39 14.54 -11.97 -9.46
C ILE A 39 13.20 -11.22 -9.30
N PRO A 40 12.70 -10.51 -10.33
CA PRO A 40 11.35 -9.96 -10.39
C PRO A 40 10.27 -10.88 -9.82
N ARG A 41 9.35 -10.32 -9.02
CA ARG A 41 8.24 -11.06 -8.40
C ARG A 41 6.89 -10.46 -8.74
N GLY A 42 5.86 -11.29 -8.68
CA GLY A 42 4.47 -10.87 -8.59
C GLY A 42 4.09 -10.64 -7.13
N VAL A 43 3.58 -9.45 -6.81
CA VAL A 43 3.13 -9.09 -5.45
C VAL A 43 1.64 -8.83 -5.45
N PHE A 44 0.93 -9.52 -4.57
CA PHE A 44 -0.48 -9.27 -4.34
C PHE A 44 -0.64 -8.22 -3.23
N VAL A 45 -1.23 -7.07 -3.56
CA VAL A 45 -1.24 -5.91 -2.64
C VAL A 45 -2.32 -6.03 -1.55
N CYS A 46 -3.48 -6.61 -1.87
CA CYS A 46 -4.58 -6.80 -0.92
C CYS A 46 -5.13 -8.23 -0.98
N SER A 47 -4.82 -9.07 0.02
CA SER A 47 -5.30 -10.46 0.10
C SER A 47 -6.80 -10.58 0.39
N MET A 48 -7.27 -9.86 1.41
CA MET A 48 -8.65 -9.93 1.92
C MET A 48 -9.34 -8.55 1.97
N GLY A 49 -8.70 -7.52 1.41
CA GLY A 49 -9.16 -6.12 1.45
C GLY A 49 -9.33 -5.49 0.07
N ASP A 50 -9.64 -4.20 0.04
CA ASP A 50 -9.74 -3.39 -1.18
C ASP A 50 -8.92 -2.11 -1.00
N LEU A 51 -7.94 -1.89 -1.88
CA LEU A 51 -7.05 -0.71 -1.84
C LEU A 51 -7.80 0.61 -2.12
N PHE A 52 -8.91 0.54 -2.85
CA PHE A 52 -9.68 1.70 -3.31
C PHE A 52 -11.05 1.78 -2.61
N GLY A 53 -11.17 1.11 -1.46
CA GLY A 53 -12.35 1.16 -0.61
C GLY A 53 -12.63 2.56 -0.05
N VAL A 54 -13.91 2.90 0.14
CA VAL A 54 -14.36 4.18 0.74
C VAL A 54 -13.71 4.48 2.12
N GLY A 55 -13.41 3.43 2.90
CA GLY A 55 -12.79 3.57 4.23
C GLY A 55 -11.25 3.64 4.21
N VAL A 56 -10.61 3.55 3.04
CA VAL A 56 -9.15 3.57 2.93
C VAL A 56 -8.67 5.02 2.79
N PRO A 57 -7.75 5.48 3.66
CA PRO A 57 -7.21 6.83 3.56
C PRO A 57 -6.42 7.04 2.27
N ASP A 58 -6.66 8.15 1.58
CA ASP A 58 -6.00 8.42 0.30
C ASP A 58 -4.46 8.45 0.40
N ASP A 59 -3.93 8.95 1.51
CA ASP A 59 -2.48 8.99 1.78
C ASP A 59 -1.88 7.57 1.83
N TRP A 60 -2.63 6.60 2.34
CA TRP A 60 -2.22 5.19 2.36
C TRP A 60 -2.03 4.66 0.93
N THR A 61 -3.03 4.88 0.09
CA THR A 61 -3.01 4.43 -1.31
C THR A 61 -1.89 5.09 -2.11
N ARG A 62 -1.63 6.39 -1.88
CA ARG A 62 -0.49 7.09 -2.50
C ARG A 62 0.85 6.48 -2.10
N ARG A 63 1.07 6.19 -0.81
CA ARG A 63 2.30 5.53 -0.33
C ARG A 63 2.49 4.13 -0.90
N VAL A 64 1.40 3.38 -1.10
CA VAL A 64 1.43 2.10 -1.81
C VAL A 64 1.91 2.30 -3.25
N PHE A 65 1.35 3.28 -3.96
CA PHE A 65 1.78 3.59 -5.33
C PHE A 65 3.23 4.04 -5.43
N GLU A 66 3.72 4.87 -4.51
CA GLU A 66 5.14 5.22 -4.41
C GLU A 66 6.02 3.98 -4.26
N ARG A 67 5.58 3.01 -3.44
CA ARG A 67 6.33 1.78 -3.27
C ARG A 67 6.34 0.91 -4.53
N ILE A 68 5.22 0.85 -5.23
CA ILE A 68 5.10 0.17 -6.53
C ILE A 68 6.05 0.81 -7.55
N ARG A 69 6.03 2.14 -7.70
CA ARG A 69 6.92 2.89 -8.60
C ARG A 69 8.40 2.72 -8.27
N SER A 70 8.74 2.57 -6.98
CA SER A 70 10.13 2.31 -6.57
C SER A 70 10.68 0.94 -7.00
N ARG A 71 9.83 0.06 -7.55
CA ARG A 71 10.18 -1.31 -7.98
C ARG A 71 9.64 -1.61 -9.38
N PRO A 72 10.11 -0.91 -10.42
CA PRO A 72 9.57 -1.03 -11.78
C PRO A 72 9.77 -2.42 -12.39
N ALA A 73 10.76 -3.18 -11.93
CA ALA A 73 10.99 -4.55 -12.40
C ALA A 73 9.97 -5.56 -11.85
N TRP A 74 9.13 -5.19 -10.89
CA TRP A 74 8.20 -6.10 -10.20
C TRP A 74 6.78 -5.87 -10.68
N ARG A 75 5.98 -6.95 -10.69
CA ARG A 75 4.57 -6.90 -11.08
C ARG A 75 3.69 -6.82 -9.85
N PHE A 76 2.78 -5.86 -9.80
CA PHE A 76 1.85 -5.70 -8.69
C PHE A 76 0.42 -5.97 -9.14
N TYR A 77 -0.29 -6.78 -8.36
CA TYR A 77 -1.69 -7.09 -8.61
C TYR A 77 -2.55 -6.26 -7.66
N LEU A 78 -3.29 -5.30 -8.25
CA LEU A 78 -4.25 -4.45 -7.57
C LEU A 78 -5.66 -4.94 -7.93
N LEU A 79 -6.38 -5.46 -6.94
CA LEU A 79 -7.79 -5.85 -7.12
C LEU A 79 -8.69 -4.83 -6.45
N THR A 80 -9.87 -4.60 -7.04
CA THR A 80 -10.89 -3.75 -6.46
C THR A 80 -12.29 -4.28 -6.71
N LYS A 81 -13.16 -4.02 -5.75
CA LYS A 81 -14.61 -4.20 -5.81
C LYS A 81 -15.33 -2.86 -6.09
N GLN A 82 -14.58 -1.76 -6.22
CA GLN A 82 -15.11 -0.40 -6.43
C GLN A 82 -14.51 0.25 -7.68
N PRO A 83 -14.82 -0.24 -8.90
CA PRO A 83 -14.25 0.27 -10.14
C PRO A 83 -14.54 1.76 -10.38
N GLN A 84 -15.65 2.28 -9.87
CA GLN A 84 -16.01 3.70 -9.96
C GLN A 84 -14.98 4.63 -9.32
N ASN A 85 -14.20 4.14 -8.36
CA ASN A 85 -13.17 4.95 -7.69
C ASN A 85 -11.86 4.98 -8.47
N LEU A 86 -11.65 4.11 -9.47
CA LEU A 86 -10.38 3.99 -10.18
C LEU A 86 -10.00 5.25 -10.95
N ALA A 87 -10.98 5.98 -11.49
CA ALA A 87 -10.73 7.22 -12.24
C ALA A 87 -9.96 8.27 -11.40
N LYS A 88 -10.22 8.32 -10.08
CA LYS A 88 -9.53 9.20 -9.12
C LYS A 88 -8.03 8.89 -9.01
N TRP A 89 -7.66 7.64 -9.26
CA TRP A 89 -6.31 7.11 -9.04
C TRP A 89 -5.46 7.04 -10.30
N SER A 90 -6.02 7.46 -11.44
CA SER A 90 -5.29 7.59 -12.69
C SER A 90 -4.34 8.81 -12.64
N PRO A 91 -3.11 8.72 -13.18
CA PRO A 91 -2.51 7.53 -13.79
C PRO A 91 -1.97 6.53 -12.77
N PHE A 92 -2.13 5.24 -13.10
CA PHE A 92 -1.55 4.14 -12.32
C PHE A 92 -0.03 4.03 -12.57
N PRO A 93 0.72 3.37 -11.67
CA PRO A 93 2.11 3.01 -11.92
C PRO A 93 2.28 2.14 -13.17
N ASP A 94 3.41 2.26 -13.86
CA ASP A 94 3.65 1.66 -15.20
C ASP A 94 4.00 0.15 -15.18
N ASN A 95 4.10 -0.48 -14.01
CA ASN A 95 4.75 -1.79 -13.82
C ASN A 95 3.83 -2.98 -13.54
#